data_AF-A0A2E9H1M0-F1
#
_entry.id   AF-A0A2E9H1M0-F1
#
_cell.length_a   1.000
_cell.length_b   1.000
_cell.length_c   1.000
_cell.angle_alpha   90.00
_cell.angle_beta   90.00
_cell.angle_gamma   90.00
#
_symmetry.space_group_name_H-M   'P 1'
#
loop_
_entity.id
_entity.type
_entity.pdbx_description
1 polymer ?
#
loop_
_entity_poly.entity_id
_entity_poly.type
_entity_poly.pdbx_seq_one_letter_code
_entity_poly.pdbx_strand_id
1 'polypeptide(L)'
;MHVSYIPLYYLIGAIAALFFAILLPGWPLKVVFSWIFIALAMIASAYWLNMASVFRKREGGQIPVYIRWLLIPFLLGVRIYNAVARKRDGLAGWHQVGERLYVGRRLFGSDIDALKQQGITAILDVTAEFDALDWSSESADIHYLNIPVLDHKAPSEQQTHQAIQWIQQQQQSQRNVLVHCALGRGRSVFMVAAYLLARTKTRNVDEILEQIQAERHVARLNSVQYEQLKAFAQDNRMLLAKTAWIIANPVSGGGKWKECQQDIKKLLQPYFELEILETTEQVGAEQLARQALDADAELIIACGGDGTLTAVASEVKNSDTVMAIIPMGTANSLSQALWGMSSKISPVTAACTTIIEGRSRAIDVGDVNGRTMLLCAAIGFEQQMIEKADRDAKNKLGQLAYLQGLWRACNENQILDLCVTLDDDEPQHWQTSSLIIANAAPITTLLAQGKGSPMIDDGKLDLTWLEPQESGNQHVLSLIELLYSGLTEDNPGINTGYTQACSVKAKHQQGEALKYVVDGEPYEANELMVRLQKRALNILIPEQADY
;
A
#
# COMPACT_ATOMS: atom_id res chain seq x y z
N MET A 1 27.77 -21.03 6.19
CA MET A 1 27.44 -20.92 4.76
C MET A 1 26.87 -19.54 4.53
N HIS A 2 27.48 -18.74 3.65
CA HIS A 2 26.85 -17.50 3.19
C HIS A 2 25.56 -17.89 2.44
N VAL A 3 24.44 -17.29 2.84
CA VAL A 3 23.08 -17.59 2.35
C VAL A 3 22.99 -17.49 0.82
N SER A 4 23.80 -16.62 0.21
CA SER A 4 23.85 -16.40 -1.24
C SER A 4 24.28 -17.62 -2.08
N TYR A 5 24.91 -18.65 -1.48
CA TYR A 5 25.40 -19.82 -2.22
C TYR A 5 24.47 -21.04 -2.15
N ILE A 6 23.34 -20.97 -1.44
CA ILE A 6 22.40 -22.10 -1.33
C ILE A 6 21.88 -22.56 -2.70
N PRO A 7 21.40 -21.67 -3.61
CA PRO A 7 20.99 -22.11 -4.95
C PRO A 7 22.15 -22.75 -5.73
N LEU A 8 23.37 -22.25 -5.55
CA LEU A 8 24.56 -22.76 -6.22
C LEU A 8 24.91 -24.19 -5.76
N TYR A 9 24.79 -24.50 -4.48
CA TYR A 9 25.02 -25.87 -4.00
C TYR A 9 24.01 -26.86 -4.56
N TYR A 10 22.72 -26.47 -4.65
CA TYR A 10 21.71 -27.30 -5.28
C TYR A 10 21.94 -27.46 -6.79
N LEU A 11 22.37 -26.40 -7.47
CA LEU A 11 22.73 -26.45 -8.89
C LEU A 11 23.93 -27.39 -9.13
N ILE A 12 24.99 -27.28 -8.33
CA ILE A 12 26.16 -28.17 -8.43
C ILE A 12 25.72 -29.63 -8.23
N GLY A 13 24.88 -29.90 -7.22
CA GLY A 13 24.31 -31.22 -6.99
C GLY A 13 23.46 -31.72 -8.16
N ALA A 14 22.67 -30.84 -8.77
CA ALA A 14 21.87 -31.16 -9.95
C ALA A 14 22.78 -31.51 -11.15
N ILE A 15 23.80 -30.69 -11.44
CA ILE A 15 24.76 -30.92 -12.52
C ILE A 15 25.51 -32.24 -12.31
N ALA A 16 25.95 -32.52 -11.08
CA ALA A 16 26.58 -33.79 -10.74
C ALA A 16 25.63 -34.98 -10.97
N ALA A 17 24.37 -34.88 -10.56
CA ALA A 17 23.37 -35.91 -10.80
C ALA A 17 23.11 -36.12 -12.30
N LEU A 18 23.02 -35.04 -13.09
CA LEU A 18 22.88 -35.12 -14.55
C LEU A 18 24.09 -35.82 -15.19
N PHE A 19 25.30 -35.51 -14.74
CA PHE A 19 26.53 -36.16 -15.20
C PHE A 19 26.51 -37.67 -14.92
N PHE A 20 26.12 -38.09 -13.71
CA PHE A 20 25.97 -39.51 -13.39
C PHE A 20 24.83 -40.20 -14.16
N ALA A 21 23.72 -39.50 -14.43
CA ALA A 21 22.64 -40.03 -15.26
C ALA A 21 23.08 -40.31 -16.71
N ILE A 22 24.01 -39.53 -17.25
CA ILE A 22 24.55 -39.71 -18.60
C ILE A 22 25.58 -40.85 -18.63
N LEU A 23 26.50 -40.89 -17.65
CA LEU A 23 27.66 -41.78 -17.67
C LEU A 23 27.40 -43.20 -17.17
N LEU A 24 26.48 -43.40 -16.21
CA LEU A 24 26.30 -44.71 -15.62
C LEU A 24 25.56 -45.68 -16.55
N PRO A 25 26.06 -46.92 -16.72
CA PRO A 25 25.37 -47.95 -17.48
C PRO A 25 24.15 -48.48 -16.70
N GLY A 26 23.09 -48.84 -17.41
CA GLY A 26 21.86 -49.41 -16.84
C GLY A 26 20.75 -48.39 -16.57
N TRP A 27 19.55 -48.68 -17.07
CA TRP A 27 18.40 -47.77 -16.99
C TRP A 27 17.92 -47.40 -15.57
N PRO A 28 18.00 -48.25 -14.52
CA PRO A 28 17.48 -47.88 -13.20
C PRO A 28 18.25 -46.74 -12.55
N LEU A 29 19.59 -46.76 -12.65
CA LEU A 29 20.44 -45.69 -12.12
C LEU A 29 20.18 -44.37 -12.85
N LYS A 30 19.99 -44.42 -14.18
CA LYS A 30 19.66 -43.23 -14.97
C LYS A 30 18.35 -42.57 -14.53
N VAL A 31 17.33 -43.37 -14.19
CA VAL A 31 16.05 -42.86 -13.67
C VAL A 31 16.26 -42.18 -12.32
N VAL A 32 16.98 -42.81 -11.40
CA VAL A 32 17.25 -42.24 -10.06
C VAL A 32 18.03 -40.93 -10.17
N PHE A 33 19.12 -40.89 -10.94
CA PHE A 33 19.92 -39.68 -11.09
C PHE A 33 19.19 -38.56 -11.86
N SER A 34 18.38 -38.91 -12.86
CA SER A 34 17.48 -37.95 -13.53
C SER A 34 16.46 -37.37 -12.56
N TRP A 35 15.89 -38.19 -11.68
CA TRP A 35 14.95 -37.73 -10.65
C TRP A 35 15.61 -36.78 -9.64
N ILE A 36 16.83 -37.11 -9.18
CA ILE A 36 17.63 -36.23 -8.31
C ILE A 36 17.93 -34.90 -9.04
N PHE A 37 18.34 -34.96 -10.31
CA PHE A 37 18.58 -33.77 -11.13
C PHE A 37 17.34 -32.87 -11.19
N ILE A 38 16.17 -33.41 -11.56
CA ILE A 38 14.93 -32.64 -11.66
C ILE A 38 14.57 -32.02 -10.31
N ALA A 39 14.65 -32.80 -9.23
CA ALA A 39 14.34 -32.32 -7.88
C ALA A 39 15.25 -31.16 -7.45
N LEU A 40 16.57 -31.31 -7.61
CA LEU A 40 17.54 -30.29 -7.20
C LEU A 40 17.54 -29.06 -8.12
N ALA A 41 17.37 -29.24 -9.43
CA ALA A 41 17.24 -28.14 -10.38
C ALA A 41 15.99 -27.29 -10.10
N MET A 42 14.86 -27.93 -9.81
CA MET A 42 13.63 -27.24 -9.42
C MET A 42 13.82 -26.42 -8.13
N ILE A 43 14.50 -26.98 -7.13
CA ILE A 43 14.81 -26.27 -5.88
C ILE A 43 15.80 -25.12 -6.10
N ALA A 44 16.85 -25.32 -6.90
CA ALA A 44 17.79 -24.26 -7.23
C ALA A 44 17.08 -23.05 -7.87
N SER A 45 16.20 -23.30 -8.85
CA SER A 45 15.35 -22.27 -9.46
C SER A 45 14.42 -21.61 -8.45
N ALA A 46 13.79 -22.39 -7.57
CA ALA A 46 12.91 -21.85 -6.52
C ALA A 46 13.64 -20.87 -5.60
N TYR A 47 14.89 -21.17 -5.21
CA TYR A 47 15.69 -20.30 -4.35
C TYR A 47 16.21 -19.04 -5.06
N TRP A 48 16.49 -19.12 -6.37
CA TRP A 48 16.83 -17.95 -7.18
C TRP A 48 15.64 -17.00 -7.35
N LEU A 49 14.47 -17.54 -7.66
CA LEU A 49 13.24 -16.76 -7.89
C LEU A 49 12.47 -16.44 -6.59
N ASN A 50 12.98 -16.86 -5.43
CA ASN A 50 12.31 -16.74 -4.13
C ASN A 50 10.87 -17.32 -4.10
N MET A 51 10.63 -18.42 -4.82
CA MET A 51 9.30 -19.01 -4.99
C MET A 51 9.02 -20.14 -3.99
N ALA A 52 8.53 -19.80 -2.81
CA ALA A 52 8.08 -20.80 -1.81
C ALA A 52 6.88 -21.64 -2.30
N SER A 53 6.12 -21.13 -3.28
CA SER A 53 4.95 -21.79 -3.87
C SER A 53 5.26 -23.10 -4.59
N VAL A 54 6.53 -23.39 -4.90
CA VAL A 54 6.98 -24.66 -5.51
C VAL A 54 6.59 -25.87 -4.66
N PHE A 55 6.56 -25.73 -3.33
CA PHE A 55 6.12 -26.79 -2.44
C PHE A 55 4.60 -27.01 -2.45
N ARG A 56 3.82 -26.04 -2.97
CA ARG A 56 2.34 -26.04 -3.02
C ARG A 56 1.69 -26.46 -1.70
N LYS A 57 2.31 -26.05 -0.58
CA LYS A 57 1.82 -26.36 0.77
C LYS A 57 0.46 -25.71 0.95
N ARG A 58 -0.54 -26.53 1.31
CA ARG A 58 -1.93 -26.09 1.51
C ARG A 58 -2.08 -25.39 2.86
N GLU A 59 -3.21 -24.70 3.07
CA GLU A 59 -3.53 -24.02 4.33
C GLU A 59 -3.45 -24.95 5.56
N GLY A 60 -3.89 -26.20 5.43
CA GLY A 60 -3.74 -27.23 6.48
C GLY A 60 -2.30 -27.75 6.67
N GLY A 61 -1.32 -27.14 6.00
CA GLY A 61 0.10 -27.45 6.14
C GLY A 61 0.58 -28.72 5.43
N GLN A 62 -0.25 -29.35 4.59
CA GLN A 62 0.13 -30.57 3.86
C GLN A 62 0.69 -30.25 2.46
N ILE A 63 1.77 -30.93 2.09
CA ILE A 63 2.35 -30.91 0.75
C ILE A 63 1.68 -32.00 -0.10
N PRO A 64 1.23 -31.69 -1.34
CA PRO A 64 0.64 -32.70 -2.21
C PRO A 64 1.56 -33.90 -2.44
N VAL A 65 0.99 -35.11 -2.42
CA VAL A 65 1.75 -36.37 -2.48
C VAL A 65 2.70 -36.42 -3.69
N TYR A 66 2.28 -35.93 -4.85
CA TYR A 66 3.11 -35.90 -6.06
C TYR A 66 4.30 -34.94 -5.97
N ILE A 67 4.14 -33.76 -5.33
CA ILE A 67 5.25 -32.84 -5.05
C ILE A 67 6.22 -33.47 -4.06
N ARG A 68 5.67 -34.12 -3.02
CA ARG A 68 6.48 -34.82 -2.02
C ARG A 68 7.32 -35.91 -2.66
N TRP A 69 6.73 -36.72 -3.53
CA TRP A 69 7.45 -37.72 -4.33
C TRP A 69 8.53 -37.06 -5.18
N LEU A 70 8.20 -36.03 -5.96
CA LEU A 70 9.19 -35.35 -6.79
C LEU A 70 10.39 -34.84 -5.96
N LEU A 71 10.14 -34.31 -4.77
CA LEU A 71 11.14 -33.67 -3.92
C LEU A 71 11.78 -34.58 -2.86
N ILE A 72 11.54 -35.89 -2.87
CA ILE A 72 12.14 -36.83 -1.89
C ILE A 72 13.66 -36.65 -1.76
N PRO A 73 14.46 -36.56 -2.85
CA PRO A 73 15.91 -36.41 -2.73
C PRO A 73 16.32 -35.18 -1.91
N PHE A 74 15.66 -34.05 -2.16
CA PHE A 74 15.86 -32.81 -1.42
C PHE A 74 15.39 -32.93 0.04
N LEU A 75 14.16 -33.41 0.25
CA LEU A 75 13.55 -33.53 1.57
C LEU A 75 14.35 -34.45 2.49
N LEU A 76 14.93 -35.52 1.96
CA LEU A 76 15.81 -36.43 2.72
C LEU A 76 17.07 -35.70 3.20
N GLY A 77 17.74 -34.97 2.31
CA GLY A 77 18.93 -34.18 2.66
C GLY A 77 18.62 -33.14 3.75
N VAL A 78 17.50 -32.41 3.60
CA VAL A 78 17.06 -31.43 4.59
C VAL A 78 16.69 -32.09 5.93
N ARG A 79 16.05 -33.26 5.93
CA ARG A 79 15.75 -34.02 7.16
C ARG A 79 17.02 -34.42 7.90
N ILE A 80 18.03 -34.93 7.18
CA ILE A 80 19.33 -35.32 7.75
C ILE A 80 20.02 -34.09 8.33
N TYR A 81 20.15 -33.02 7.55
CA TYR A 81 20.77 -31.78 8.00
C TYR A 81 20.14 -31.25 9.28
N ASN A 82 18.80 -31.17 9.33
CA ASN A 82 18.09 -30.68 10.51
C ASN A 82 18.20 -31.64 11.71
N ALA A 83 18.23 -32.95 11.50
CA ALA A 83 18.44 -33.92 12.58
C ALA A 83 19.83 -33.75 13.21
N VAL A 84 20.87 -33.59 12.38
CA VAL A 84 22.24 -33.32 12.84
C VAL A 84 22.32 -31.99 13.57
N ALA A 85 21.76 -30.92 13.01
CA ALA A 85 21.75 -29.60 13.62
C ALA A 85 21.02 -29.57 14.97
N ARG A 86 19.87 -30.26 15.09
CA ARG A 86 19.14 -30.38 16.36
C ARG A 86 19.94 -31.12 17.43
N LYS A 87 20.59 -32.23 17.06
CA LYS A 87 21.40 -33.02 18.01
C LYS A 87 22.63 -32.26 18.49
N ARG A 88 23.30 -31.55 17.58
CA ARG A 88 24.50 -30.76 17.91
C ARG A 88 24.18 -29.57 18.82
N ASP A 89 23.06 -28.91 18.57
CA ASP A 89 22.76 -27.61 19.19
C ASP A 89 21.76 -27.72 20.36
N GLY A 90 21.44 -28.93 20.83
CA GLY A 90 20.64 -29.16 22.05
C GLY A 90 19.28 -28.45 22.06
N LEU A 91 18.62 -28.35 20.90
CA LEU A 91 17.49 -27.44 20.70
C LEU A 91 16.24 -27.86 21.48
N ALA A 92 15.90 -27.11 22.53
CA ALA A 92 14.57 -27.14 23.14
C ALA A 92 13.48 -26.83 22.11
N GLY A 93 12.29 -27.43 22.31
CA GLY A 93 11.15 -27.31 21.41
C GLY A 93 10.77 -25.87 21.11
N TRP A 94 10.54 -25.10 22.18
CA TRP A 94 10.17 -23.69 22.13
C TRP A 94 10.55 -23.00 23.45
N HIS A 95 10.62 -21.67 23.43
CA HIS A 95 10.73 -20.84 24.62
C HIS A 95 9.72 -19.70 24.55
N GLN A 96 9.24 -19.26 25.72
CA GLN A 96 8.40 -18.08 25.82
C GLN A 96 9.29 -16.84 25.66
N VAL A 97 8.85 -15.88 24.85
CA VAL A 97 9.62 -14.65 24.52
C VAL A 97 8.82 -13.38 24.75
N GLY A 98 7.54 -13.54 25.05
CA GLY A 98 6.62 -12.46 25.43
C GLY A 98 5.38 -13.01 26.12
N GLU A 99 4.45 -12.12 26.47
CA GLU A 99 3.16 -12.52 27.01
C GLU A 99 2.43 -13.40 25.98
N ARG A 100 2.13 -14.66 26.35
CA ARG A 100 1.47 -15.65 25.49
C ARG A 100 2.11 -15.86 24.11
N LEU A 101 3.42 -15.57 23.98
CA LEU A 101 4.15 -15.69 22.73
C LEU A 101 5.37 -16.59 22.89
N TYR A 102 5.46 -17.59 22.02
CA TYR A 102 6.51 -18.60 22.04
C TYR A 102 7.20 -18.68 20.67
N VAL A 103 8.50 -18.95 20.66
CA VAL A 103 9.29 -19.19 19.44
C VAL A 103 9.98 -20.54 19.51
N GLY A 104 9.92 -21.31 18.42
CA GLY A 104 10.36 -22.71 18.45
C GLY A 104 10.84 -23.31 17.14
N ARG A 105 11.31 -24.55 17.26
CA ARG A 105 11.63 -25.44 16.16
C ARG A 105 10.39 -26.16 15.65
N ARG A 106 10.52 -26.85 14.51
CA ARG A 106 9.44 -27.65 13.93
C ARG A 106 8.95 -28.68 14.93
N LEU A 107 7.62 -28.84 15.00
CA LEU A 107 6.95 -29.75 15.92
C LEU A 107 6.92 -31.20 15.42
N PHE A 108 6.89 -32.13 16.36
CA PHE A 108 6.79 -33.57 16.16
C PHE A 108 5.63 -34.12 17.01
N GLY A 109 5.13 -35.32 16.69
CA GLY A 109 4.01 -35.91 17.45
C GLY A 109 4.29 -36.05 18.95
N SER A 110 5.56 -36.25 19.33
CA SER A 110 6.01 -36.28 20.72
C SER A 110 5.80 -34.96 21.49
N ASP A 111 5.57 -33.85 20.81
CA ASP A 111 5.44 -32.53 21.43
C ASP A 111 4.00 -32.20 21.83
N ILE A 112 3.01 -32.96 21.36
CA ILE A 112 1.58 -32.62 21.49
C ILE A 112 1.16 -32.52 22.96
N ASP A 113 1.60 -33.45 23.81
CA ASP A 113 1.27 -33.43 25.23
C ASP A 113 1.88 -32.22 25.94
N ALA A 114 3.12 -31.86 25.59
CA ALA A 114 3.79 -30.69 26.14
C ALA A 114 3.13 -29.38 25.66
N LEU A 115 2.64 -29.31 24.42
CA LEU A 115 1.86 -28.17 23.92
C LEU A 115 0.56 -28.00 24.71
N LYS A 116 -0.18 -29.10 24.93
CA LYS A 116 -1.42 -29.12 25.71
C LYS A 116 -1.19 -28.66 27.16
N GLN A 117 -0.13 -29.15 27.81
CA GLN A 117 0.24 -28.75 29.17
C GLN A 117 0.57 -27.26 29.29
N GLN A 118 1.20 -26.69 28.25
CA GLN A 118 1.53 -25.26 28.18
C GLN A 118 0.36 -24.40 27.66
N GLY A 119 -0.80 -25.00 27.38
CA GLY A 119 -1.97 -24.31 26.85
C GLY A 119 -1.77 -23.68 25.48
N ILE A 120 -0.78 -24.15 24.70
CA ILE A 120 -0.50 -23.65 23.35
C ILE A 120 -1.55 -24.20 22.39
N THR A 121 -2.47 -23.32 22.00
CA THR A 121 -3.62 -23.65 21.12
C THR A 121 -3.58 -22.92 19.78
N ALA A 122 -2.53 -22.13 19.53
CA ALA A 122 -2.33 -21.42 18.27
C ALA A 122 -0.90 -21.65 17.75
N ILE A 123 -0.76 -22.13 16.52
CA ILE A 123 0.51 -22.42 15.85
C ILE A 123 0.65 -21.65 14.54
N LEU A 124 1.71 -20.85 14.44
CA LEU A 124 2.17 -20.21 13.21
C LEU A 124 3.39 -20.94 12.66
N ASP A 125 3.21 -21.64 11.54
CA ASP A 125 4.28 -22.37 10.85
C ASP A 125 4.86 -21.55 9.71
N VAL A 126 6.14 -21.18 9.81
CA VAL A 126 6.84 -20.38 8.81
C VAL A 126 7.60 -21.25 7.77
N THR A 127 7.39 -22.57 7.79
CA THR A 127 8.09 -23.51 6.89
C THR A 127 7.35 -23.73 5.58
N ALA A 128 8.11 -23.75 4.48
CA ALA A 128 7.60 -24.16 3.17
C ALA A 128 7.86 -25.66 2.90
N GLU A 129 8.94 -26.21 3.48
CA GLU A 129 9.52 -27.48 3.07
C GLU A 129 8.89 -28.71 3.73
N PHE A 130 8.02 -28.51 4.72
CA PHE A 130 7.60 -29.57 5.63
C PHE A 130 6.09 -29.65 5.80
N ASP A 131 5.60 -30.88 5.92
CA ASP A 131 4.23 -31.14 6.37
C ASP A 131 4.04 -30.67 7.82
N ALA A 132 2.89 -30.08 8.09
CA ALA A 132 2.37 -29.88 9.44
C ALA A 132 2.13 -31.22 10.15
N LEU A 133 1.97 -31.16 11.47
CA LEU A 133 1.43 -32.29 12.21
C LEU A 133 -0.03 -32.51 11.79
N ASP A 134 -0.46 -33.77 11.81
CA ASP A 134 -1.87 -34.08 11.59
C ASP A 134 -2.67 -33.76 12.87
N TRP A 135 -3.15 -32.53 12.94
CA TRP A 135 -3.91 -32.04 14.11
C TRP A 135 -5.27 -32.72 14.25
N SER A 136 -5.81 -33.27 13.15
CA SER A 136 -7.16 -33.84 13.09
C SER A 136 -7.25 -35.24 13.71
N SER A 137 -6.20 -36.04 13.58
CA SER A 137 -6.13 -37.38 14.20
C SER A 137 -5.80 -37.33 15.69
N GLU A 138 -5.32 -36.20 16.21
CA GLU A 138 -4.74 -36.07 17.56
C GLU A 138 -5.67 -35.34 18.56
N SER A 139 -6.92 -35.06 18.17
CA SER A 139 -7.97 -34.44 19.00
C SER A 139 -7.52 -33.15 19.70
N ALA A 140 -6.71 -32.33 19.02
CA ALA A 140 -6.20 -31.08 19.56
C ALA A 140 -6.91 -29.90 18.88
N ASP A 141 -7.62 -29.08 19.66
CA ASP A 141 -8.22 -27.82 19.19
C ASP A 141 -7.10 -26.78 18.96
N ILE A 142 -6.44 -26.90 17.81
CA ILE A 142 -5.29 -26.09 17.42
C ILE A 142 -5.68 -25.19 16.25
N HIS A 143 -5.57 -23.88 16.46
CA HIS A 143 -5.62 -22.90 15.40
C HIS A 143 -4.28 -22.88 14.68
N TYR A 144 -4.28 -23.15 13.38
CA TYR A 144 -3.06 -23.29 12.60
C TYR A 144 -3.04 -22.30 11.43
N LEU A 145 -1.94 -21.58 11.27
CA LEU A 145 -1.64 -20.77 10.08
C LEU A 145 -0.28 -21.16 9.52
N ASN A 146 -0.18 -21.31 8.19
CA ASN A 146 1.09 -21.48 7.49
C ASN A 146 1.43 -20.26 6.65
N ILE A 147 2.64 -19.73 6.85
CA ILE A 147 3.23 -18.68 6.02
C ILE A 147 4.51 -19.26 5.40
N PRO A 148 4.46 -19.76 4.15
CA PRO A 148 5.56 -20.50 3.58
C PRO A 148 6.70 -19.53 3.19
N VAL A 149 7.81 -19.63 3.91
CA VAL A 149 9.06 -18.90 3.60
C VAL A 149 10.17 -19.92 3.38
N LEU A 150 10.94 -19.77 2.31
CA LEU A 150 12.09 -20.65 2.04
C LEU A 150 13.16 -20.50 3.12
N ASP A 151 13.87 -21.59 3.42
CA ASP A 151 14.94 -21.54 4.39
C ASP A 151 16.01 -20.49 4.03
N HIS A 152 16.53 -19.82 5.06
CA HIS A 152 17.43 -18.66 4.95
C HIS A 152 16.92 -17.43 4.19
N LYS A 153 15.75 -17.47 3.55
CA LYS A 153 15.08 -16.28 3.05
C LYS A 153 14.33 -15.58 4.19
N ALA A 154 13.88 -14.38 3.89
CA ALA A 154 13.08 -13.58 4.79
C ALA A 154 11.65 -13.47 4.23
N PRO A 155 10.64 -13.36 5.10
CA PRO A 155 9.25 -13.21 4.65
C PRO A 155 9.06 -11.91 3.88
N SER A 156 8.12 -11.88 2.94
CA SER A 156 7.70 -10.61 2.34
C SER A 156 7.00 -9.73 3.39
N GLU A 157 6.84 -8.45 3.07
CA GLU A 157 6.10 -7.52 3.91
C GLU A 157 4.65 -8.00 4.15
N GLN A 158 3.92 -8.33 3.08
CA GLN A 158 2.58 -8.91 3.17
C GLN A 158 2.52 -10.15 4.08
N GLN A 159 3.50 -11.06 3.97
CA GLN A 159 3.60 -12.24 4.84
C GLN A 159 3.86 -11.86 6.30
N THR A 160 4.66 -10.82 6.54
CA THR A 160 4.97 -10.33 7.88
C THR A 160 3.74 -9.71 8.52
N HIS A 161 3.01 -8.87 7.78
CA HIS A 161 1.75 -8.27 8.23
C HIS A 161 0.73 -9.34 8.60
N GLN A 162 0.51 -10.31 7.70
CA GLN A 162 -0.38 -11.44 7.94
C GLN A 162 -0.02 -12.22 9.22
N ALA A 163 1.29 -12.43 9.46
CA ALA A 163 1.77 -13.10 10.67
C ALA A 163 1.44 -12.31 11.94
N ILE A 164 1.74 -11.00 11.94
CA ILE A 164 1.56 -10.11 13.10
C ILE A 164 0.09 -10.07 13.52
N GLN A 165 -0.81 -9.90 12.56
CA GLN A 165 -2.25 -9.84 12.84
C GLN A 165 -2.79 -11.16 13.36
N TRP A 166 -2.39 -12.27 12.73
CA TRP A 166 -2.84 -13.57 13.18
C TRP A 166 -2.38 -13.83 14.61
N ILE A 167 -1.12 -13.52 14.96
CA ILE A 167 -0.62 -13.60 16.34
C ILE A 167 -1.48 -12.74 17.27
N GLN A 168 -1.74 -11.49 16.92
CA GLN A 168 -2.55 -10.56 17.73
C GLN A 168 -3.97 -11.09 17.97
N GLN A 169 -4.66 -11.55 16.92
CA GLN A 169 -6.02 -12.08 17.02
C GLN A 169 -6.10 -13.28 17.97
N GLN A 170 -5.11 -14.18 17.91
CA GLN A 170 -5.05 -15.33 18.81
C GLN A 170 -4.79 -14.88 20.27
N GLN A 171 -3.92 -13.90 20.49
CA GLN A 171 -3.65 -13.38 21.83
C GLN A 171 -4.84 -12.62 22.44
N GLN A 172 -5.56 -11.82 21.63
CA GLN A 172 -6.80 -11.16 22.06
C GLN A 172 -7.86 -12.18 22.52
N SER A 173 -7.92 -13.32 21.83
CA SER A 173 -8.73 -14.49 22.22
C SER A 173 -8.15 -15.28 23.41
N GLN A 174 -7.17 -14.73 24.13
CA GLN A 174 -6.50 -15.32 25.29
C GLN A 174 -5.76 -16.65 25.00
N ARG A 175 -5.33 -16.89 23.75
CA ARG A 175 -4.59 -18.10 23.36
C ARG A 175 -3.08 -17.91 23.46
N ASN A 176 -2.36 -18.99 23.78
CA ASN A 176 -0.90 -19.04 23.71
C ASN A 176 -0.46 -19.37 22.27
N VAL A 177 0.35 -18.50 21.69
CA VAL A 177 0.78 -18.57 20.29
C VAL A 177 2.22 -19.07 20.18
N LEU A 178 2.43 -20.13 19.40
CA LEU A 178 3.75 -20.64 19.06
C LEU A 178 4.09 -20.36 17.59
N VAL A 179 5.15 -19.60 17.37
CA VAL A 179 5.72 -19.35 16.04
C VAL A 179 6.94 -20.25 15.84
N HIS A 180 6.93 -21.09 14.80
CA HIS A 180 8.04 -22.00 14.54
C HIS A 180 8.54 -22.02 13.11
N CYS A 181 9.81 -22.39 12.95
CA CYS A 181 10.39 -22.74 11.66
C CYS A 181 11.18 -24.07 11.79
N ALA A 182 12.03 -24.44 10.83
CA ALA A 182 12.75 -25.72 10.88
C ALA A 182 13.55 -25.92 12.18
N LEU A 183 14.40 -24.95 12.53
CA LEU A 183 15.28 -24.97 13.70
C LEU A 183 14.94 -23.91 14.76
N GLY A 184 13.98 -23.03 14.46
CA GLY A 184 13.60 -21.91 15.34
C GLY A 184 14.70 -20.88 15.54
N ARG A 185 15.39 -20.46 14.47
CA ARG A 185 16.56 -19.54 14.55
C ARG A 185 16.42 -18.27 13.73
N GLY A 186 15.99 -18.39 12.48
CA GLY A 186 15.90 -17.28 11.52
C GLY A 186 14.45 -16.86 11.30
N ARG A 187 13.76 -17.53 10.38
CA ARG A 187 12.38 -17.19 9.93
C ARG A 187 11.36 -16.94 11.05
N SER A 188 11.28 -17.84 12.03
CA SER A 188 10.35 -17.67 13.15
C SER A 188 10.74 -16.54 14.10
N VAL A 189 12.06 -16.34 14.29
CA VAL A 189 12.61 -15.24 15.08
C VAL A 189 12.33 -13.91 14.39
N PHE A 190 12.46 -13.86 13.06
CA PHE A 190 12.09 -12.69 12.27
C PHE A 190 10.62 -12.32 12.50
N MET A 191 9.69 -13.29 12.38
CA MET A 191 8.26 -13.02 12.57
C MET A 191 7.94 -12.54 13.99
N VAL A 192 8.55 -13.17 15.00
CA VAL A 192 8.36 -12.76 16.40
C VAL A 192 8.98 -11.39 16.67
N ALA A 193 10.16 -11.10 16.12
CA ALA A 193 10.79 -9.80 16.26
C ALA A 193 9.97 -8.70 15.58
N ALA A 194 9.44 -8.96 14.38
CA ALA A 194 8.55 -8.04 13.68
C ALA A 194 7.27 -7.78 14.50
N TYR A 195 6.70 -8.84 15.10
CA TYR A 195 5.57 -8.70 16.02
C TYR A 195 5.91 -7.87 17.27
N LEU A 196 7.05 -8.12 17.92
CA LEU A 196 7.44 -7.37 19.12
C LEU A 196 7.77 -5.90 18.80
N LEU A 197 8.42 -5.63 17.67
CA LEU A 197 8.59 -4.26 17.15
C LEU A 197 7.23 -3.60 16.89
N ALA A 198 6.25 -4.37 16.40
CA ALA A 198 4.89 -3.89 16.20
C ALA A 198 4.09 -3.67 17.50
N ARG A 199 4.63 -4.02 18.67
CA ARG A 199 3.93 -3.93 19.97
C ARG A 199 4.65 -3.09 21.01
N THR A 200 5.89 -2.69 20.72
CA THR A 200 6.74 -1.94 21.64
C THR A 200 7.04 -0.56 21.05
N LYS A 201 7.38 0.40 21.91
CA LYS A 201 7.76 1.75 21.47
C LYS A 201 9.18 1.82 20.91
N THR A 202 9.98 0.75 21.08
CA THR A 202 11.36 0.74 20.58
C THR A 202 11.38 0.48 19.08
N ARG A 203 12.23 1.23 18.37
CA ARG A 203 12.54 1.00 16.96
C ARG A 203 13.87 0.26 16.79
N ASN A 204 14.51 -0.11 17.90
CA ASN A 204 15.80 -0.75 17.87
C ASN A 204 15.62 -2.25 17.65
N VAL A 205 15.91 -2.69 16.43
CA VAL A 205 15.88 -4.11 16.05
C VAL A 205 16.82 -4.93 16.94
N ASP A 206 17.98 -4.39 17.30
CA ASP A 206 18.97 -5.11 18.11
C ASP A 206 18.44 -5.37 19.53
N GLU A 207 17.74 -4.41 20.12
CA GLU A 207 17.12 -4.54 21.45
C GLU A 207 16.11 -5.69 21.49
N ILE A 208 15.24 -5.78 20.47
CA ILE A 208 14.25 -6.86 20.34
C ILE A 208 14.93 -8.21 20.11
N LEU A 209 15.98 -8.26 19.30
CA LEU A 209 16.72 -9.50 19.06
C LEU A 209 17.47 -9.96 20.31
N GLU A 210 18.04 -9.05 21.09
CA GLU A 210 18.67 -9.34 22.39
C GLU A 210 17.64 -9.90 23.39
N GLN A 211 16.44 -9.33 23.46
CA GLN A 211 15.34 -9.84 24.28
C GLN A 211 14.98 -11.29 23.89
N ILE A 212 14.83 -11.58 22.59
CA ILE A 212 14.53 -12.93 22.13
C ILE A 212 15.70 -13.89 22.41
N GLN A 213 16.94 -13.42 22.25
CA GLN A 213 18.15 -14.21 22.48
C GLN A 213 18.36 -14.57 23.95
N ALA A 214 17.94 -13.71 24.88
CA ALA A 214 17.99 -13.98 26.32
C ALA A 214 17.22 -15.27 26.68
N GLU A 215 16.04 -15.45 26.08
CA GLU A 215 15.21 -16.65 26.28
C GLU A 215 15.59 -17.81 25.34
N ARG A 216 16.08 -17.48 24.13
CA ARG A 216 16.49 -18.47 23.12
C ARG A 216 17.81 -18.09 22.47
N HIS A 217 18.92 -18.49 23.10
CA HIS A 217 20.29 -18.21 22.66
C HIS A 217 20.63 -18.58 21.19
N VAL A 218 19.89 -19.52 20.58
CA VAL A 218 20.08 -19.91 19.17
C VAL A 218 19.39 -18.99 18.16
N ALA A 219 18.61 -18.01 18.63
CA ALA A 219 17.90 -17.05 17.81
C ALA A 219 18.90 -16.13 17.11
N ARG A 220 18.98 -16.22 15.77
CA ARG A 220 19.92 -15.42 14.99
C ARG A 220 19.40 -15.23 13.58
N LEU A 221 19.20 -13.97 13.22
CA LEU A 221 18.90 -13.58 11.86
C LEU A 221 20.18 -13.62 11.02
N ASN A 222 20.03 -14.00 9.75
CA ASN A 222 21.08 -13.75 8.76
C ASN A 222 21.02 -12.30 8.25
N SER A 223 22.02 -11.87 7.46
CA SER A 223 22.09 -10.49 6.97
C SER A 223 20.85 -10.06 6.17
N VAL A 224 20.31 -10.93 5.31
CA VAL A 224 19.11 -10.63 4.51
C VAL A 224 17.89 -10.43 5.41
N GLN A 225 17.70 -11.31 6.39
CA GLN A 225 16.61 -11.22 7.37
C GLN A 225 16.74 -9.97 8.25
N TYR A 226 17.96 -9.64 8.66
CA TYR A 226 18.20 -8.46 9.48
C TYR A 226 17.89 -7.15 8.74
N GLU A 227 18.41 -6.99 7.51
CA GLU A 227 18.15 -5.79 6.72
C GLU A 227 16.66 -5.61 6.40
N GLN A 228 15.94 -6.69 6.07
CA GLN A 228 14.50 -6.61 5.85
C GLN A 228 13.71 -6.27 7.12
N LEU A 229 14.12 -6.78 8.28
CA LEU A 229 13.48 -6.44 9.55
C LEU A 229 13.72 -4.97 9.92
N LYS A 230 14.89 -4.44 9.59
CA LYS A 230 15.24 -3.04 9.77
C LYS A 230 14.44 -2.12 8.85
N ALA A 231 14.29 -2.49 7.58
CA ALA A 231 13.40 -1.79 6.65
C ALA A 231 11.96 -1.80 7.18
N PHE A 232 11.45 -2.97 7.60
CA PHE A 232 10.13 -3.09 8.21
C PHE A 232 9.94 -2.15 9.41
N ALA A 233 10.92 -2.08 10.33
CA ALA A 233 10.87 -1.20 11.50
C ALA A 233 10.87 0.30 11.15
N GLN A 234 11.42 0.67 10.00
CA GLN A 234 11.45 2.05 9.51
C GLN A 234 10.16 2.43 8.79
N ASP A 235 9.66 1.54 7.93
CA ASP A 235 8.59 1.85 6.98
C ASP A 235 7.18 1.64 7.56
N ASN A 236 7.02 0.76 8.57
CA ASN A 236 5.70 0.32 9.06
C ASN A 236 5.27 0.98 10.38
N ARG A 237 5.35 2.31 10.46
CA ARG A 237 4.91 3.09 11.63
C ARG A 237 3.40 2.97 11.91
N MET A 238 2.58 2.55 10.94
CA MET A 238 1.11 2.63 10.98
C MET A 238 0.36 1.31 11.09
N LEU A 239 1.02 0.16 10.92
CA LEU A 239 0.51 -1.14 11.36
C LEU A 239 0.27 -1.21 12.88
N LEU A 240 0.67 -0.16 13.60
CA LEU A 240 0.63 0.02 15.05
C LEU A 240 -0.66 0.65 15.55
N ALA A 241 -1.48 1.25 14.68
CA ALA A 241 -2.74 1.86 15.11
C ALA A 241 -3.67 0.77 15.62
N LYS A 242 -3.89 0.73 16.94
CA LYS A 242 -4.79 -0.26 17.56
C LYS A 242 -6.23 -0.07 17.06
N THR A 243 -6.61 1.18 16.81
CA THR A 243 -7.96 1.59 16.42
C THR A 243 -7.90 2.39 15.13
N ALA A 244 -8.76 2.05 14.17
CA ALA A 244 -8.95 2.81 12.94
C ALA A 244 -10.33 3.48 12.96
N TRP A 245 -10.33 4.81 12.84
CA TRP A 245 -11.54 5.63 12.86
C TRP A 245 -12.07 5.81 11.44
N ILE A 246 -13.15 5.14 11.11
CA ILE A 246 -13.80 5.26 9.81
C ILE A 246 -14.82 6.40 9.85
N ILE A 247 -14.62 7.41 9.02
CA ILE A 247 -15.57 8.52 8.80
C ILE A 247 -16.23 8.27 7.46
N ALA A 248 -17.50 7.89 7.47
CA ALA A 248 -18.23 7.51 6.26
C ALA A 248 -19.35 8.48 5.91
N ASN A 249 -19.49 8.79 4.63
CA ASN A 249 -20.63 9.50 4.08
C ASN A 249 -21.64 8.51 3.47
N PRO A 250 -22.78 8.23 4.13
CA PRO A 250 -23.71 7.18 3.70
C PRO A 250 -24.41 7.46 2.37
N VAL A 251 -24.46 8.71 1.91
CA VAL A 251 -25.14 9.09 0.66
C VAL A 251 -24.19 9.20 -0.54
N SER A 252 -22.87 9.08 -0.32
CA SER A 252 -21.88 9.21 -1.39
C SER A 252 -22.00 8.09 -2.44
N GLY A 253 -21.77 8.44 -3.71
CA GLY A 253 -21.75 7.52 -4.85
C GLY A 253 -23.02 6.70 -5.07
N GLY A 254 -24.17 7.19 -4.63
CA GLY A 254 -25.45 6.48 -4.72
C GLY A 254 -25.73 5.54 -3.53
N GLY A 255 -25.03 5.72 -2.40
CA GLY A 255 -25.26 4.92 -1.20
C GLY A 255 -24.35 3.69 -1.06
N LYS A 256 -23.24 3.65 -1.80
CA LYS A 256 -22.28 2.52 -1.82
C LYS A 256 -21.78 2.11 -0.45
N TRP A 257 -21.69 3.05 0.50
CA TRP A 257 -21.31 2.75 1.87
C TRP A 257 -22.18 1.64 2.48
N LYS A 258 -23.51 1.71 2.32
CA LYS A 258 -24.42 0.71 2.90
C LYS A 258 -24.22 -0.68 2.32
N GLU A 259 -23.79 -0.77 1.06
CA GLU A 259 -23.50 -2.03 0.37
C GLU A 259 -22.14 -2.59 0.80
N CYS A 260 -21.12 -1.74 0.89
CA CYS A 260 -19.73 -2.15 1.11
C CYS A 260 -19.30 -2.20 2.58
N GLN A 261 -20.04 -1.60 3.52
CA GLN A 261 -19.62 -1.48 4.93
C GLN A 261 -19.30 -2.84 5.55
N GLN A 262 -20.08 -3.89 5.26
CA GLN A 262 -19.83 -5.21 5.83
C GLN A 262 -18.58 -5.86 5.25
N ASP A 263 -18.32 -5.68 3.96
CA ASP A 263 -17.10 -6.17 3.33
C ASP A 263 -15.86 -5.43 3.84
N ILE A 264 -15.95 -4.11 4.00
CA ILE A 264 -14.88 -3.30 4.60
C ILE A 264 -14.60 -3.73 6.03
N LYS A 265 -15.64 -3.93 6.85
CA LYS A 265 -15.51 -4.46 8.21
C LYS A 265 -14.81 -5.83 8.17
N LYS A 266 -15.27 -6.75 7.32
CA LYS A 266 -14.68 -8.08 7.20
C LYS A 266 -13.20 -8.03 6.79
N LEU A 267 -12.83 -7.09 5.91
CA LEU A 267 -11.46 -6.90 5.46
C LEU A 267 -10.58 -6.22 6.50
N LEU A 268 -11.08 -5.26 7.27
CA LEU A 268 -10.27 -4.44 8.18
C LEU A 268 -10.32 -4.87 9.66
N GLN A 269 -11.41 -5.50 10.14
CA GLN A 269 -11.52 -5.97 11.54
C GLN A 269 -10.45 -6.98 11.96
N PRO A 270 -9.90 -7.84 11.08
CA PRO A 270 -8.76 -8.68 11.46
C PRO A 270 -7.48 -7.87 11.77
N TYR A 271 -7.45 -6.59 11.37
CA TYR A 271 -6.28 -5.72 11.39
C TYR A 271 -6.41 -4.59 12.41
N PHE A 272 -7.62 -4.05 12.61
CA PHE A 272 -7.89 -2.88 13.44
C PHE A 272 -9.16 -3.04 14.29
N GLU A 273 -9.17 -2.47 15.50
CA GLU A 273 -10.44 -2.14 16.18
C GLU A 273 -11.10 -1.00 15.41
N LEU A 274 -12.33 -1.19 14.90
CA LEU A 274 -12.97 -0.20 14.03
C LEU A 274 -13.98 0.64 14.81
N GLU A 275 -13.71 1.95 14.88
CA GLU A 275 -14.68 2.95 15.32
C GLU A 275 -15.29 3.59 14.08
N ILE A 276 -16.62 3.55 13.93
CA ILE A 276 -17.30 3.99 12.71
C ILE A 276 -18.23 5.15 13.02
N LEU A 277 -17.94 6.29 12.39
CA LEU A 277 -18.72 7.51 12.46
C LEU A 277 -19.33 7.79 11.09
N GLU A 278 -20.65 8.00 11.04
CA GLU A 278 -21.36 8.30 9.81
C GLU A 278 -21.83 9.76 9.80
N THR A 279 -21.59 10.47 8.69
CA THR A 279 -22.08 11.84 8.52
C THR A 279 -23.61 11.86 8.43
N THR A 280 -24.22 12.96 8.88
CA THR A 280 -25.65 13.23 8.70
C THR A 280 -25.85 14.60 8.04
N GLU A 281 -27.10 15.02 7.83
CA GLU A 281 -27.38 16.38 7.35
C GLU A 281 -26.91 17.46 8.32
N GLN A 282 -26.81 17.14 9.61
CA GLN A 282 -26.41 18.07 10.67
C GLN A 282 -24.94 17.94 11.06
N VAL A 283 -24.33 16.78 10.82
CA VAL A 283 -22.96 16.46 11.25
C VAL A 283 -22.12 16.12 10.02
N GLY A 284 -21.24 17.06 9.66
CA GLY A 284 -20.30 16.92 8.54
C GLY A 284 -19.09 16.05 8.88
N ALA A 285 -18.30 15.74 7.84
CA ALA A 285 -17.10 14.92 8.00
C ALA A 285 -16.00 15.64 8.79
N GLU A 286 -15.93 16.98 8.72
CA GLU A 286 -15.03 17.83 9.47
C GLU A 286 -15.24 17.66 10.98
N GLN A 287 -16.50 17.69 11.42
CA GLN A 287 -16.85 17.55 12.84
C GLN A 287 -16.46 16.17 13.37
N LEU A 288 -16.70 15.11 12.58
CA LEU A 288 -16.33 13.74 12.96
C LEU A 288 -14.80 13.55 12.95
N ALA A 289 -14.08 14.22 12.04
CA ALA A 289 -12.62 14.20 12.03
C ALA A 289 -12.04 14.89 13.27
N ARG A 290 -12.59 16.05 13.66
CA ARG A 290 -12.20 16.69 14.92
C ARG A 290 -12.52 15.82 16.14
N GLN A 291 -13.68 15.15 16.17
CA GLN A 291 -14.01 14.20 17.23
C GLN A 291 -12.98 13.06 17.34
N ALA A 292 -12.52 12.51 16.21
CA ALA A 292 -11.50 11.47 16.20
C ALA A 292 -10.14 12.01 16.66
N LEU A 293 -9.75 13.22 16.23
CA LEU A 293 -8.52 13.88 16.67
C LEU A 293 -8.53 14.16 18.18
N ASP A 294 -9.64 14.62 18.73
CA ASP A 294 -9.83 14.84 20.17
C ASP A 294 -9.74 13.54 20.99
N ALA A 295 -9.90 12.39 20.34
CA ALA A 295 -9.74 11.05 20.90
C ALA A 295 -8.34 10.44 20.64
N ASP A 296 -7.36 11.27 20.25
CA ASP A 296 -5.99 10.87 19.93
C ASP A 296 -5.91 9.80 18.82
N ALA A 297 -6.78 9.89 17.81
CA ALA A 297 -6.78 8.96 16.68
C ALA A 297 -5.44 8.96 15.93
N GLU A 298 -4.79 7.80 15.84
CA GLU A 298 -3.58 7.61 15.04
C GLU A 298 -3.90 7.42 13.55
N LEU A 299 -5.03 6.79 13.23
CA LEU A 299 -5.49 6.49 11.87
C LEU A 299 -6.96 6.88 11.67
N ILE A 300 -7.21 7.75 10.68
CA ILE A 300 -8.55 8.13 10.22
C ILE A 300 -8.74 7.69 8.76
N ILE A 301 -9.77 6.87 8.51
CA ILE A 301 -10.15 6.37 7.19
C ILE A 301 -11.37 7.15 6.69
N ALA A 302 -11.18 8.00 5.68
CA ALA A 302 -12.26 8.74 5.04
C ALA A 302 -12.94 7.90 3.94
N CYS A 303 -14.23 7.59 4.12
CA CYS A 303 -15.05 6.79 3.21
C CYS A 303 -16.08 7.69 2.51
N GLY A 304 -15.80 8.12 1.28
CA GLY A 304 -16.68 9.03 0.57
C GLY A 304 -16.15 9.46 -0.80
N GLY A 305 -16.77 10.49 -1.37
CA GLY A 305 -16.29 11.17 -2.57
C GLY A 305 -15.32 12.30 -2.22
N ASP A 306 -14.81 13.00 -3.23
CA ASP A 306 -13.73 13.99 -3.09
C ASP A 306 -14.01 15.03 -1.99
N GLY A 307 -15.23 15.59 -1.90
CA GLY A 307 -15.58 16.53 -0.82
C GLY A 307 -15.50 15.95 0.60
N THR A 308 -15.86 14.66 0.80
CA THR A 308 -15.70 13.99 2.10
C THR A 308 -14.22 13.77 2.42
N LEU A 309 -13.40 13.46 1.41
CA LEU A 309 -11.96 13.31 1.59
C LEU A 309 -11.30 14.66 1.95
N THR A 310 -11.63 15.73 1.23
CA THR A 310 -11.12 17.09 1.50
C THR A 310 -11.56 17.62 2.86
N ALA A 311 -12.80 17.34 3.28
CA ALA A 311 -13.30 17.69 4.61
C ALA A 311 -12.47 17.04 5.73
N VAL A 312 -12.22 15.73 5.64
CA VAL A 312 -11.38 15.03 6.63
C VAL A 312 -9.94 15.54 6.57
N ALA A 313 -9.37 15.67 5.37
CA ALA A 313 -8.01 16.17 5.17
C ALA A 313 -7.79 17.57 5.77
N SER A 314 -8.81 18.44 5.70
CA SER A 314 -8.76 19.80 6.24
C SER A 314 -8.55 19.84 7.75
N GLU A 315 -9.05 18.82 8.46
CA GLU A 315 -8.95 18.75 9.91
C GLU A 315 -7.67 18.05 10.37
N VAL A 316 -7.21 17.05 9.62
CA VAL A 316 -6.03 16.24 9.98
C VAL A 316 -4.72 16.80 9.43
N LYS A 317 -4.76 17.76 8.50
CA LYS A 317 -3.54 18.42 8.00
C LYS A 317 -2.79 19.09 9.16
N ASN A 318 -1.47 19.05 9.10
CA ASN A 318 -0.52 19.52 10.11
C ASN A 318 -0.63 18.77 11.46
N SER A 319 -1.21 17.56 11.48
CA SER A 319 -1.21 16.66 12.63
C SER A 319 -0.34 15.42 12.37
N ASP A 320 -0.03 14.68 13.44
CA ASP A 320 0.64 13.37 13.34
C ASP A 320 -0.33 12.24 12.94
N THR A 321 -1.63 12.50 12.88
CA THR A 321 -2.65 11.53 12.47
C THR A 321 -2.50 11.20 11.00
N VAL A 322 -2.53 9.92 10.67
CA VAL A 322 -2.46 9.45 9.29
C VAL A 322 -3.86 9.27 8.74
N MET A 323 -4.04 9.78 7.53
CA MET A 323 -5.26 9.64 6.77
C MET A 323 -5.18 8.42 5.85
N ALA A 324 -6.29 7.72 5.67
CA ALA A 324 -6.48 6.79 4.58
C ALA A 324 -7.79 7.10 3.87
N ILE A 325 -7.94 6.64 2.64
CA ILE A 325 -9.15 6.90 1.85
C ILE A 325 -9.77 5.59 1.36
N ILE A 326 -11.09 5.52 1.37
CA ILE A 326 -11.85 4.52 0.62
C ILE A 326 -12.75 5.30 -0.35
N PRO A 327 -12.40 5.36 -1.64
CA PRO A 327 -13.13 6.16 -2.61
C PRO A 327 -14.51 5.56 -2.89
N MET A 328 -15.55 6.27 -2.50
CA MET A 328 -16.95 5.88 -2.66
C MET A 328 -17.77 6.87 -3.48
N GLY A 329 -17.17 7.94 -3.98
CA GLY A 329 -17.82 8.92 -4.85
C GLY A 329 -17.99 8.45 -6.30
N THR A 330 -18.46 9.38 -7.13
CA THR A 330 -18.66 9.18 -8.58
C THR A 330 -17.38 9.46 -9.37
N ALA A 331 -16.65 10.52 -9.02
CA ALA A 331 -15.41 10.93 -9.69
C ALA A 331 -14.17 10.30 -9.04
N ASN A 332 -14.03 10.41 -7.72
CA ASN A 332 -12.89 9.86 -6.96
C ASN A 332 -11.55 10.33 -7.50
N SER A 333 -11.48 11.61 -7.86
CA SER A 333 -10.34 12.24 -8.51
C SER A 333 -9.07 12.15 -7.65
N LEU A 334 -9.18 12.30 -6.33
CA LEU A 334 -8.04 12.15 -5.42
C LEU A 334 -7.45 10.73 -5.47
N SER A 335 -8.28 9.70 -5.40
CA SER A 335 -7.79 8.32 -5.47
C SER A 335 -7.17 7.98 -6.83
N GLN A 336 -7.66 8.59 -7.92
CA GLN A 336 -7.06 8.43 -9.24
C GLN A 336 -5.70 9.11 -9.32
N ALA A 337 -5.54 10.29 -8.71
CA ALA A 337 -4.26 10.99 -8.63
C ALA A 337 -3.24 10.25 -7.76
N LEU A 338 -3.69 9.67 -6.63
CA LEU A 338 -2.80 8.98 -5.70
C LEU A 338 -2.45 7.55 -6.10
N TRP A 339 -3.37 6.81 -6.74
CA TRP A 339 -3.25 5.36 -6.96
C TRP A 339 -3.22 4.97 -8.44
N GLY A 340 -3.35 5.95 -9.35
CA GLY A 340 -3.41 5.71 -10.79
C GLY A 340 -4.61 4.85 -11.22
N MET A 341 -4.41 4.08 -12.30
CA MET A 341 -5.48 3.29 -12.96
C MET A 341 -6.00 2.13 -12.12
N SER A 342 -5.22 1.64 -11.15
CA SER A 342 -5.58 0.54 -10.24
C SER A 342 -6.83 0.87 -9.40
N SER A 343 -7.11 2.16 -9.18
CA SER A 343 -8.28 2.67 -8.46
C SER A 343 -9.63 2.31 -9.11
N LYS A 344 -9.67 1.96 -10.41
CA LYS A 344 -10.94 1.73 -11.16
C LYS A 344 -11.48 0.31 -11.11
N ILE A 345 -10.65 -0.71 -10.89
CA ILE A 345 -11.05 -2.12 -11.07
C ILE A 345 -11.72 -2.67 -9.81
N SER A 346 -11.19 -2.35 -8.62
CA SER A 346 -11.78 -2.74 -7.34
C SER A 346 -11.41 -1.70 -6.25
N PRO A 347 -12.04 -0.51 -6.25
CA PRO A 347 -11.63 0.61 -5.40
C PRO A 347 -11.61 0.28 -3.91
N VAL A 348 -12.62 -0.45 -3.42
CA VAL A 348 -12.75 -0.79 -2.00
C VAL A 348 -11.69 -1.82 -1.57
N THR A 349 -11.50 -2.88 -2.36
CA THR A 349 -10.50 -3.91 -2.04
C THR A 349 -9.08 -3.34 -2.11
N ALA A 350 -8.78 -2.56 -3.15
CA ALA A 350 -7.49 -1.89 -3.28
C ALA A 350 -7.24 -0.94 -2.10
N ALA A 351 -8.23 -0.13 -1.73
CA ALA A 351 -8.14 0.75 -0.58
C ALA A 351 -7.88 -0.01 0.72
N CYS A 352 -8.62 -1.09 0.97
CA CYS A 352 -8.42 -1.92 2.15
C CYS A 352 -7.01 -2.54 2.17
N THR A 353 -6.51 -3.02 1.02
CA THR A 353 -5.14 -3.53 0.91
C THR A 353 -4.12 -2.45 1.24
N THR A 354 -4.25 -1.23 0.70
CA THR A 354 -3.37 -0.10 1.02
C THR A 354 -3.42 0.28 2.51
N ILE A 355 -4.62 0.26 3.11
CA ILE A 355 -4.79 0.50 4.55
C ILE A 355 -4.06 -0.57 5.37
N ILE A 356 -4.18 -1.83 4.97
CA ILE A 356 -3.55 -2.98 5.61
C ILE A 356 -2.02 -2.94 5.47
N GLU A 357 -1.51 -2.53 4.31
CA GLU A 357 -0.07 -2.38 4.05
C GLU A 357 0.55 -1.28 4.93
N GLY A 358 -0.21 -0.22 5.22
CA GLY A 358 0.17 0.78 6.23
C GLY A 358 1.30 1.72 5.79
N ARG A 359 1.61 1.79 4.49
CA ARG A 359 2.66 2.68 3.96
C ARG A 359 2.16 4.12 3.91
N SER A 360 2.74 4.96 4.74
CA SER A 360 2.39 6.38 4.84
C SER A 360 3.41 7.26 4.09
N ARG A 361 2.92 8.27 3.37
CA ARG A 361 3.72 9.35 2.79
C ARG A 361 3.17 10.70 3.27
N ALA A 362 4.07 11.62 3.57
CA ALA A 362 3.69 13.00 3.86
C ALA A 362 3.60 13.77 2.54
N ILE A 363 2.43 14.28 2.22
CA ILE A 363 2.13 14.97 0.96
C ILE A 363 1.86 16.46 1.21
N ASP A 364 2.09 17.25 0.18
CA ASP A 364 1.82 18.67 0.17
C ASP A 364 0.32 18.93 0.03
N VAL A 365 -0.13 20.05 0.60
CA VAL A 365 -1.54 20.47 0.61
C VAL A 365 -1.62 21.92 0.21
N GLY A 366 -2.50 22.24 -0.74
CA GLY A 366 -2.82 23.62 -1.08
C GLY A 366 -3.75 24.27 -0.08
N ASP A 367 -3.54 25.56 0.17
CA ASP A 367 -4.48 26.45 0.85
C ASP A 367 -4.92 27.53 -0.14
N VAL A 368 -6.21 27.54 -0.46
CA VAL A 368 -6.84 28.50 -1.37
C VAL A 368 -7.77 29.39 -0.56
N ASN A 369 -7.38 30.64 -0.31
CA ASN A 369 -8.15 31.59 0.48
C ASN A 369 -8.64 31.00 1.84
N GLY A 370 -7.80 30.20 2.51
CA GLY A 370 -8.11 29.54 3.79
C GLY A 370 -8.84 28.19 3.66
N ARG A 371 -9.06 27.70 2.44
CA ARG A 371 -9.68 26.38 2.17
C ARG A 371 -8.62 25.38 1.73
N THR A 372 -8.74 24.14 2.20
CA THR A 372 -7.86 23.06 1.76
C THR A 372 -8.13 22.69 0.30
N MET A 373 -7.06 22.53 -0.47
CA MET A 373 -7.04 22.06 -1.84
C MET A 373 -6.09 20.86 -1.94
N LEU A 374 -6.63 19.71 -2.31
CA LEU A 374 -5.83 18.49 -2.49
C LEU A 374 -5.43 18.29 -3.95
N LEU A 375 -6.28 18.70 -4.89
CA LEU A 375 -6.06 18.51 -6.32
C LEU A 375 -5.60 19.80 -6.98
N CYS A 376 -6.52 20.69 -7.34
CA CYS A 376 -6.20 21.88 -8.11
C CYS A 376 -7.23 23.00 -7.97
N ALA A 377 -6.77 24.21 -8.25
CA ALA A 377 -7.59 25.38 -8.47
C ALA A 377 -7.55 25.75 -9.95
N ALA A 378 -8.67 26.20 -10.49
CA ALA A 378 -8.77 26.58 -11.89
C ALA A 378 -9.58 27.87 -12.10
N ILE A 379 -9.14 28.70 -13.05
CA ILE A 379 -9.79 29.95 -13.47
C ILE A 379 -10.09 29.85 -14.97
N GLY A 380 -11.25 30.33 -15.39
CA GLY A 380 -11.63 30.41 -16.80
C GLY A 380 -12.34 29.15 -17.29
N PHE A 381 -11.76 28.49 -18.27
CA PHE A 381 -12.41 27.39 -19.00
C PHE A 381 -13.01 26.27 -18.12
N GLU A 382 -12.25 25.72 -17.18
CA GLU A 382 -12.69 24.68 -16.23
C GLU A 382 -13.84 25.14 -15.34
N GLN A 383 -13.80 26.40 -14.93
CA GLN A 383 -14.85 27.02 -14.13
C GLN A 383 -16.16 27.13 -14.95
N GLN A 384 -16.07 27.52 -16.22
CA GLN A 384 -17.23 27.57 -17.11
C GLN A 384 -17.81 26.19 -17.41
N MET A 385 -16.96 25.16 -17.51
CA MET A 385 -17.43 23.77 -17.69
C MET A 385 -18.27 23.31 -16.50
N ILE A 386 -17.85 23.62 -15.27
CA ILE A 386 -18.56 23.21 -14.05
C ILE A 386 -19.84 24.01 -13.85
N GLU A 387 -19.84 25.33 -14.05
CA GLU A 387 -21.07 26.16 -13.97
C GLU A 387 -22.13 25.72 -14.98
N LYS A 388 -21.73 25.31 -16.18
CA LYS A 388 -22.65 24.86 -17.25
C LYS A 388 -23.03 23.38 -17.14
N ALA A 389 -22.44 22.63 -16.21
CA ALA A 389 -22.67 21.19 -16.06
C ALA A 389 -23.97 20.82 -15.34
N ASP A 390 -24.87 21.77 -15.03
CA ASP A 390 -26.09 21.44 -14.27
C ASP A 390 -27.35 21.12 -15.11
N ARG A 391 -28.06 20.10 -14.60
CA ARG A 391 -29.40 19.53 -14.90
C ARG A 391 -29.64 18.49 -15.99
N ASP A 392 -29.13 18.57 -17.22
CA ASP A 392 -29.60 17.63 -18.28
C ASP A 392 -28.57 16.62 -18.81
N ALA A 393 -27.26 16.86 -18.67
CA ALA A 393 -26.23 16.03 -19.32
C ALA A 393 -25.79 14.79 -18.53
N LYS A 394 -26.03 14.75 -17.21
CA LYS A 394 -25.57 13.65 -16.32
C LYS A 394 -26.22 12.29 -16.64
N ASN A 395 -27.38 12.26 -17.29
CA ASN A 395 -28.18 11.03 -17.41
C ASN A 395 -28.12 10.32 -18.78
N LYS A 396 -27.46 10.86 -19.82
CA LYS A 396 -27.57 10.25 -21.18
C LYS A 396 -26.28 10.02 -21.98
N LEU A 397 -25.14 10.66 -21.69
CA LEU A 397 -24.01 10.63 -22.66
C LEU A 397 -22.58 10.55 -22.07
N GLY A 398 -22.38 10.06 -20.84
CA GLY A 398 -21.05 9.65 -20.32
C GLY A 398 -19.89 10.63 -20.62
N GLN A 399 -18.72 10.11 -21.00
CA GLN A 399 -17.48 10.87 -21.28
C GLN A 399 -17.57 11.81 -22.50
N LEU A 400 -18.55 11.64 -23.40
CA LEU A 400 -18.72 12.49 -24.58
C LEU A 400 -19.35 13.85 -24.25
N ALA A 401 -20.10 13.94 -23.14
CA ALA A 401 -20.62 15.21 -22.64
C ALA A 401 -19.49 16.14 -22.15
N TYR A 402 -18.42 15.58 -21.57
CA TYR A 402 -17.23 16.34 -21.19
C TYR A 402 -16.57 16.97 -22.42
N LEU A 403 -16.38 16.21 -23.50
CA LEU A 403 -15.79 16.71 -24.75
C LEU A 403 -16.67 17.76 -25.46
N GLN A 404 -18.00 17.66 -25.39
CA GLN A 404 -18.90 18.69 -25.92
C GLN A 404 -18.90 19.96 -25.05
N GLY A 405 -18.87 19.82 -23.73
CA GLY A 405 -18.70 20.94 -22.80
C GLY A 405 -17.36 21.64 -23.03
N LEU A 406 -16.31 20.85 -23.21
CA LEU A 406 -14.95 21.29 -23.55
C LEU A 406 -14.94 22.10 -24.86
N TRP A 407 -15.55 21.55 -25.92
CA TRP A 407 -15.61 22.21 -27.22
C TRP A 407 -16.41 23.53 -27.18
N ARG A 408 -17.53 23.55 -26.44
CA ARG A 408 -18.39 24.73 -26.32
C ARG A 408 -17.76 25.85 -25.49
N ALA A 409 -17.12 25.51 -24.37
CA ALA A 409 -16.43 26.49 -23.55
C ALA A 409 -15.17 27.06 -24.26
N CYS A 410 -14.48 26.28 -25.09
CA CYS A 410 -13.37 26.77 -25.91
C CYS A 410 -13.84 27.78 -26.97
N ASN A 411 -15.07 27.62 -27.47
CA ASN A 411 -15.62 28.45 -28.54
C ASN A 411 -16.31 29.73 -28.02
N GLU A 412 -16.73 29.74 -26.75
CA GLU A 412 -17.33 30.90 -26.06
C GLU A 412 -16.28 31.69 -25.24
N ASN A 413 -15.00 31.30 -25.30
CA ASN A 413 -14.00 31.65 -24.30
C ASN A 413 -13.64 33.14 -24.29
N GLN A 414 -13.74 33.76 -23.11
CA GLN A 414 -13.29 35.12 -22.88
C GLN A 414 -11.82 35.09 -22.46
N ILE A 415 -10.98 35.88 -23.13
CA ILE A 415 -9.60 36.11 -22.68
C ILE A 415 -9.67 36.85 -21.35
N LEU A 416 -9.11 36.23 -20.31
CA LEU A 416 -8.98 36.82 -18.99
C LEU A 416 -7.72 37.68 -18.95
N ASP A 417 -7.87 38.88 -18.43
CA ASP A 417 -6.79 39.79 -18.14
C ASP A 417 -6.48 39.74 -16.63
N LEU A 418 -5.37 39.07 -16.29
CA LEU A 418 -4.99 38.71 -14.93
C LEU A 418 -3.70 39.40 -14.50
N CYS A 419 -3.68 39.89 -13.26
CA CYS A 419 -2.47 40.24 -12.54
C CYS A 419 -2.07 39.03 -11.69
N VAL A 420 -0.96 38.39 -12.01
CA VAL A 420 -0.46 37.17 -11.37
C VAL A 420 0.85 37.46 -10.64
N THR A 421 0.97 37.04 -9.40
CA THR A 421 2.20 37.12 -8.61
C THR A 421 2.56 35.72 -8.14
N LEU A 422 3.79 35.30 -8.44
CA LEU A 422 4.33 34.00 -8.05
C LEU A 422 5.34 34.22 -6.94
N ASP A 423 5.21 33.49 -5.85
CA ASP A 423 6.08 33.60 -4.68
C ASP A 423 6.27 35.07 -4.22
N ASP A 424 7.52 35.55 -4.21
CA ASP A 424 7.91 36.92 -3.85
C ASP A 424 8.34 37.75 -5.09
N ASP A 425 8.01 37.29 -6.30
CA ASP A 425 8.34 38.00 -7.53
C ASP A 425 7.44 39.22 -7.77
N GLU A 426 7.86 40.09 -8.70
CA GLU A 426 7.06 41.23 -9.14
C GLU A 426 5.77 40.78 -9.84
N PRO A 427 4.64 41.51 -9.67
CA PRO A 427 3.39 41.19 -10.36
C PRO A 427 3.55 41.18 -11.88
N GLN A 428 3.09 40.10 -12.51
CA GLN A 428 3.09 39.89 -13.94
C GLN A 428 1.69 40.07 -14.51
N HIS A 429 1.63 40.56 -15.75
CA HIS A 429 0.39 40.72 -16.48
C HIS A 429 0.22 39.55 -17.45
N TRP A 430 -0.80 38.73 -17.22
CA TRP A 430 -1.08 37.54 -18.01
C TRP A 430 -2.42 37.70 -18.73
N GLN A 431 -2.41 37.46 -20.04
CA GLN A 431 -3.63 37.27 -20.82
C GLN A 431 -3.77 35.78 -21.09
N THR A 432 -4.87 35.18 -20.65
CA THR A 432 -5.07 33.73 -20.77
C THR A 432 -6.54 33.38 -20.80
N SER A 433 -6.87 32.26 -21.44
CA SER A 433 -8.24 31.74 -21.45
C SER A 433 -8.49 30.64 -20.40
N SER A 434 -7.43 30.11 -19.80
CA SER A 434 -7.48 29.18 -18.66
C SER A 434 -6.18 29.21 -17.88
N LEU A 435 -6.27 29.20 -16.55
CA LEU A 435 -5.16 29.00 -15.63
C LEU A 435 -5.51 27.89 -14.64
N ILE A 436 -4.70 26.85 -14.58
CA ILE A 436 -4.77 25.79 -13.56
C ILE A 436 -3.55 25.88 -12.65
N ILE A 437 -3.79 25.72 -11.35
CA ILE A 437 -2.78 25.64 -10.29
C ILE A 437 -2.99 24.28 -9.60
N ALA A 438 -2.09 23.33 -9.80
CA ALA A 438 -2.25 21.94 -9.37
C ALA A 438 -1.24 21.55 -8.27
N ASN A 439 -1.74 20.84 -7.27
CA ASN A 439 -0.99 20.08 -6.26
C ASN A 439 -0.98 18.59 -6.59
N ALA A 440 -2.13 18.08 -7.06
CA ALA A 440 -2.30 16.74 -7.56
C ALA A 440 -3.38 16.75 -8.66
N ALA A 441 -3.31 15.84 -9.62
CA ALA A 441 -4.36 15.75 -10.62
C ALA A 441 -4.49 14.35 -11.20
N PRO A 442 -5.72 13.84 -11.38
CA PRO A 442 -5.89 12.64 -12.19
C PRO A 442 -5.49 12.95 -13.63
N ILE A 443 -4.99 11.94 -14.35
CA ILE A 443 -4.58 12.07 -15.76
C ILE A 443 -5.69 12.62 -16.68
N THR A 444 -6.95 12.50 -16.24
CA THR A 444 -8.11 13.05 -16.95
C THR A 444 -8.22 14.58 -16.87
N THR A 445 -7.54 15.23 -15.94
CA THR A 445 -7.47 16.70 -15.82
C THR A 445 -6.28 17.20 -16.64
N LEU A 446 -6.49 17.27 -17.96
CA LEU A 446 -5.40 17.43 -18.95
C LEU A 446 -4.52 18.66 -18.73
N LEU A 447 -5.11 19.84 -18.50
CA LEU A 447 -4.32 21.06 -18.29
C LEU A 447 -3.51 21.02 -17.00
N ALA A 448 -3.92 20.24 -15.99
CA ALA A 448 -3.15 20.07 -14.77
C ALA A 448 -1.91 19.17 -14.97
N GLN A 449 -1.78 18.48 -16.10
CA GLN A 449 -0.64 17.61 -16.40
C GLN A 449 0.55 18.36 -17.02
N GLY A 450 0.46 19.67 -17.28
CA GLY A 450 1.59 20.53 -17.68
C GLY A 450 2.70 19.85 -18.50
N LYS A 451 3.87 19.63 -17.86
CA LYS A 451 5.05 18.91 -18.39
C LYS A 451 5.24 17.49 -17.82
N GLY A 452 4.21 16.94 -17.20
CA GLY A 452 4.23 15.70 -16.45
C GLY A 452 3.20 15.74 -15.32
N SER A 453 2.91 14.60 -14.71
CA SER A 453 1.96 14.56 -13.60
C SER A 453 2.46 15.38 -12.40
N PRO A 454 1.59 16.21 -11.76
CA PRO A 454 1.97 16.96 -10.58
C PRO A 454 2.52 16.05 -9.49
N MET A 455 3.65 16.45 -8.90
CA MET A 455 4.27 15.71 -7.81
C MET A 455 3.72 16.19 -6.48
N ILE A 456 3.13 15.26 -5.72
CA ILE A 456 2.40 15.59 -4.49
C ILE A 456 3.28 15.88 -3.28
N ASP A 457 4.61 15.85 -3.40
CA ASP A 457 5.54 16.03 -2.28
C ASP A 457 6.87 16.71 -2.63
N ASP A 458 6.93 17.42 -3.77
CA ASP A 458 8.11 18.15 -4.24
C ASP A 458 8.21 19.58 -3.65
N GLY A 459 7.18 20.00 -2.92
CA GLY A 459 7.07 21.31 -2.30
C GLY A 459 6.75 22.42 -3.28
N LYS A 460 6.08 22.14 -4.41
CA LYS A 460 5.67 23.13 -5.41
C LYS A 460 4.22 22.90 -5.89
N LEU A 461 3.65 23.94 -6.49
CA LEU A 461 2.43 23.89 -7.28
C LEU A 461 2.81 23.97 -8.76
N ASP A 462 2.14 23.17 -9.60
CA ASP A 462 2.26 23.21 -11.04
C ASP A 462 1.24 24.19 -11.64
N LEU A 463 1.72 25.21 -12.34
CA LEU A 463 0.89 26.19 -13.02
C LEU A 463 0.92 25.95 -14.52
N THR A 464 -0.24 25.75 -15.12
CA THR A 464 -0.41 25.63 -16.57
C THR A 464 -1.44 26.64 -17.03
N TRP A 465 -1.13 27.38 -18.09
CA TRP A 465 -2.07 28.32 -18.69
C TRP A 465 -2.09 28.22 -20.21
N LEU A 466 -3.21 28.64 -20.79
CA LEU A 466 -3.37 28.71 -22.25
C LEU A 466 -3.01 30.10 -22.75
N GLU A 467 -2.16 30.19 -23.76
CA GLU A 467 -1.87 31.49 -24.40
C GLU A 467 -3.09 31.96 -25.23
N PRO A 468 -3.34 33.27 -25.34
CA PRO A 468 -4.45 33.81 -26.13
C PRO A 468 -4.32 33.43 -27.61
N GLN A 469 -5.42 32.98 -28.23
CA GLN A 469 -5.48 32.66 -29.67
C GLN A 469 -6.66 33.39 -30.32
N GLU A 470 -6.50 33.77 -31.59
CA GLU A 470 -7.57 34.42 -32.37
C GLU A 470 -8.66 33.42 -32.86
N SER A 471 -8.44 32.09 -32.77
CA SER A 471 -9.40 31.09 -33.28
C SER A 471 -9.62 29.88 -32.36
N GLY A 472 -10.89 29.58 -32.04
CA GLY A 472 -11.28 28.53 -31.07
C GLY A 472 -10.91 27.08 -31.45
N ASN A 473 -10.69 26.78 -32.74
CA ASN A 473 -10.30 25.44 -33.19
C ASN A 473 -8.88 25.04 -32.75
N GLN A 474 -8.00 26.01 -32.50
CA GLN A 474 -6.61 25.75 -32.07
C GLN A 474 -6.52 25.37 -30.59
N HIS A 475 -7.45 25.83 -29.73
CA HIS A 475 -7.51 25.42 -28.33
C HIS A 475 -7.79 23.91 -28.18
N VAL A 476 -8.66 23.35 -29.01
CA VAL A 476 -8.97 21.90 -28.99
C VAL A 476 -7.77 21.07 -29.41
N LEU A 477 -7.01 21.53 -30.42
CA LEU A 477 -5.76 20.89 -30.84
C LEU A 477 -4.71 20.93 -29.72
N SER A 478 -4.55 22.06 -29.03
CA SER A 478 -3.62 22.17 -27.88
C SER A 478 -3.97 21.21 -26.74
N LEU A 479 -5.27 20.96 -26.48
CA LEU A 479 -5.72 20.00 -25.47
C LEU A 479 -5.47 18.54 -25.89
N ILE A 480 -5.57 18.23 -27.19
CA ILE A 480 -5.25 16.90 -27.73
C ILE A 480 -3.73 16.66 -27.71
N GLU A 481 -2.92 17.69 -27.99
CA GLU A 481 -1.47 17.64 -27.88
C GLU A 481 -1.01 17.46 -26.42
N LEU A 482 -1.63 18.18 -25.47
CA LEU A 482 -1.42 17.97 -24.03
C LEU A 482 -1.74 16.53 -23.60
N LEU A 483 -2.77 15.92 -24.20
CA LEU A 483 -3.12 14.52 -23.96
C LEU A 483 -2.05 13.57 -24.51
N TYR A 484 -1.39 13.93 -25.61
CA TYR A 484 -0.28 13.18 -26.17
C TYR A 484 1.00 13.35 -25.33
N SER A 485 1.36 14.58 -24.94
CA SER A 485 2.53 14.87 -24.09
C SER A 485 2.37 14.39 -22.65
N GLY A 486 1.16 14.34 -22.10
CA GLY A 486 0.91 13.69 -20.81
C GLY A 486 1.15 12.17 -20.83
N LEU A 487 1.20 11.56 -22.02
CA LEU A 487 1.50 10.14 -22.22
C LEU A 487 2.95 9.89 -22.71
N THR A 488 3.70 10.94 -23.07
CA THR A 488 5.06 10.86 -23.62
C THR A 488 5.92 12.03 -23.13
N GLU A 489 7.13 11.81 -22.61
CA GLU A 489 8.03 12.87 -22.08
C GLU A 489 8.48 13.98 -23.09
N ASP A 490 7.95 13.99 -24.31
CA ASP A 490 8.28 14.96 -25.35
C ASP A 490 7.51 16.29 -25.21
N ASN A 491 8.23 17.37 -25.54
CA ASN A 491 7.99 18.82 -25.37
C ASN A 491 6.52 19.35 -25.40
N PRO A 492 6.26 20.50 -24.72
CA PRO A 492 4.92 21.06 -24.53
C PRO A 492 4.31 21.56 -25.84
N GLY A 493 2.99 21.41 -25.94
CA GLY A 493 2.18 21.88 -27.07
C GLY A 493 2.39 23.37 -27.36
N ILE A 494 2.24 23.74 -28.63
CA ILE A 494 2.72 24.99 -29.25
C ILE A 494 2.14 26.27 -28.61
N ASN A 495 1.13 26.18 -27.73
CA ASN A 495 0.37 27.32 -27.17
C ASN A 495 0.05 27.19 -25.68
N THR A 496 0.92 26.56 -24.89
CA THR A 496 0.73 26.38 -23.44
C THR A 496 1.92 26.91 -22.67
N GLY A 497 1.64 27.69 -21.62
CA GLY A 497 2.65 28.13 -20.67
C GLY A 497 2.67 27.22 -19.44
N TYR A 498 3.85 27.02 -18.87
CA TYR A 498 4.05 26.20 -17.68
C TYR A 498 5.12 26.81 -16.77
N THR A 499 4.85 26.82 -15.46
CA THR A 499 5.82 27.17 -14.42
C THR A 499 5.47 26.48 -13.11
N GLN A 500 6.34 26.58 -12.10
CA GLN A 500 6.08 26.10 -10.76
C GLN A 500 6.28 27.22 -9.73
N ALA A 501 5.49 27.22 -8.65
CA ALA A 501 5.60 28.19 -7.56
C ALA A 501 5.15 27.58 -6.22
N CYS A 502 5.51 28.17 -5.09
CA CYS A 502 5.01 27.77 -3.76
C CYS A 502 3.76 28.59 -3.35
N SER A 503 3.62 29.80 -3.89
CA SER A 503 2.51 30.72 -3.65
C SER A 503 2.09 31.40 -4.96
N VAL A 504 0.78 31.55 -5.15
CA VAL A 504 0.20 32.20 -6.32
C VAL A 504 -0.85 33.19 -5.86
N LYS A 505 -0.77 34.43 -6.34
CA LYS A 505 -1.86 35.40 -6.23
C LYS A 505 -2.35 35.74 -7.62
N ALA A 506 -3.66 35.70 -7.84
CA ALA A 506 -4.26 36.06 -9.11
C ALA A 506 -5.50 36.93 -8.88
N LYS A 507 -5.65 38.00 -9.65
CA LYS A 507 -6.84 38.85 -9.67
C LYS A 507 -7.06 39.42 -11.05
N HIS A 508 -8.28 39.85 -11.34
CA HIS A 508 -8.52 40.63 -12.55
C HIS A 508 -7.78 41.96 -12.50
N GLN A 509 -7.15 42.34 -13.61
CA GLN A 509 -6.46 43.62 -13.74
C GLN A 509 -7.39 44.81 -13.50
N GLN A 510 -8.68 44.67 -13.85
CA GLN A 510 -9.71 45.70 -13.68
C GLN A 510 -10.36 45.70 -12.28
N GLY A 511 -9.95 44.80 -11.38
CA GLY A 511 -10.46 44.72 -10.00
C GLY A 511 -11.84 44.07 -9.86
N GLU A 512 -12.35 43.42 -10.91
CA GLU A 512 -13.57 42.63 -10.86
C GLU A 512 -13.39 41.34 -10.04
N ALA A 513 -14.50 40.81 -9.53
CA ALA A 513 -14.49 39.55 -8.81
C ALA A 513 -14.08 38.41 -9.74
N LEU A 514 -13.11 37.62 -9.31
CA LEU A 514 -12.58 36.48 -10.02
C LEU A 514 -13.37 35.23 -9.61
N LYS A 515 -13.94 34.55 -10.60
CA LYS A 515 -14.55 33.23 -10.42
C LYS A 515 -13.50 32.15 -10.61
N TYR A 516 -13.48 31.19 -9.71
CA TYR A 516 -12.54 30.07 -9.73
C TYR A 516 -13.20 28.80 -9.19
N VAL A 517 -12.55 27.68 -9.43
CA VAL A 517 -12.93 26.37 -8.90
C VAL A 517 -11.81 25.85 -8.01
N VAL A 518 -12.14 25.19 -6.90
CA VAL A 518 -11.21 24.45 -6.06
C VAL A 518 -11.72 23.02 -5.91
N ASP A 519 -10.93 22.03 -6.31
CA ASP A 519 -11.28 20.60 -6.25
C ASP A 519 -12.67 20.26 -6.85
N GLY A 520 -13.13 21.05 -7.82
CA GLY A 520 -14.43 20.88 -8.49
C GLY A 520 -15.59 21.71 -7.93
N GLU A 521 -15.38 22.48 -6.87
CA GLU A 521 -16.39 23.38 -6.29
C GLU A 521 -16.16 24.84 -6.71
N PRO A 522 -17.21 25.57 -7.17
CA PRO A 522 -17.07 26.95 -7.63
C PRO A 522 -17.06 27.96 -6.48
N TYR A 523 -16.24 29.01 -6.65
CA TYR A 523 -16.04 30.10 -5.70
C TYR A 523 -15.84 31.43 -6.43
N GLU A 524 -15.97 32.53 -5.70
CA GLU A 524 -15.78 33.89 -6.21
C GLU A 524 -15.10 34.76 -5.15
N ALA A 525 -14.08 35.52 -5.55
CA ALA A 525 -13.36 36.47 -4.70
C ALA A 525 -12.65 37.54 -5.52
N ASN A 526 -12.34 38.69 -4.94
CA ASN A 526 -11.58 39.74 -5.64
C ASN A 526 -10.13 39.35 -5.94
N GLU A 527 -9.57 38.43 -5.15
CA GLU A 527 -8.22 37.90 -5.32
C GLU A 527 -8.23 36.42 -4.94
N LEU A 528 -7.62 35.59 -5.79
CA LEU A 528 -7.29 34.21 -5.51
C LEU A 528 -5.89 34.17 -4.88
N MET A 529 -5.77 33.62 -3.69
CA MET A 529 -4.50 33.34 -3.05
C MET A 529 -4.36 31.83 -2.82
N VAL A 530 -3.37 31.23 -3.48
CA VAL A 530 -3.02 29.81 -3.32
C VAL A 530 -1.65 29.74 -2.65
N ARG A 531 -1.52 28.94 -1.59
CA ARG A 531 -0.25 28.68 -0.90
C ARG A 531 -0.08 27.20 -0.66
N LEU A 532 1.14 26.70 -0.83
CA LEU A 532 1.45 25.31 -0.53
C LEU A 532 1.90 25.15 0.93
N GLN A 533 1.35 24.14 1.60
CA GLN A 533 1.83 23.64 2.88
C GLN A 533 2.60 22.34 2.64
N LYS A 534 3.93 22.40 2.78
CA LYS A 534 4.80 21.26 2.49
C LYS A 534 4.59 20.13 3.48
N ARG A 535 4.40 18.91 2.98
CA ARG A 535 4.28 17.67 3.77
C ARG A 535 3.26 17.79 4.89
N ALA A 536 2.17 18.50 4.64
CA ALA A 536 1.17 18.84 5.63
C ALA A 536 0.20 17.69 5.92
N LEU A 537 0.08 16.68 5.05
CA LEU A 537 -0.85 15.57 5.25
C LEU A 537 -0.12 14.22 5.19
N ASN A 538 -0.15 13.46 6.26
CA ASN A 538 0.27 12.06 6.24
C ASN A 538 -0.87 11.20 5.68
N ILE A 539 -0.62 10.48 4.58
CA ILE A 539 -1.65 9.66 3.91
C ILE A 539 -1.11 8.29 3.49
N LEU A 540 -1.96 7.26 3.58
CA LEU A 540 -1.65 5.92 3.09
C LEU A 540 -1.75 5.83 1.56
N ILE A 541 -0.70 5.33 0.92
CA ILE A 541 -0.58 5.18 -0.54
C ILE A 541 -0.04 3.79 -0.94
N PRO A 542 -0.40 3.26 -2.13
CA PRO A 542 0.04 1.95 -2.59
C PRO A 542 1.52 1.94 -3.04
N GLU A 543 2.13 0.75 -3.03
CA GLU A 543 3.53 0.51 -3.40
C GLU A 543 3.94 0.96 -4.80
N GLN A 544 3.00 1.02 -5.77
CA GLN A 544 3.30 1.24 -7.20
C GLN A 544 3.01 2.66 -7.70
N ALA A 545 2.84 3.65 -6.82
CA ALA A 545 2.76 5.04 -7.25
C ALA A 545 4.17 5.59 -7.49
N ASP A 546 4.89 5.04 -8.48
CA ASP A 546 6.01 5.74 -9.10
C ASP A 546 5.38 6.85 -9.97
N TYR A 547 5.52 8.10 -9.51
CA TYR A 547 4.96 9.31 -10.12
C TYR A 547 5.76 9.74 -11.35
#